data_AF-A0A8H5CDE5-F1
#
_entry.id   AF-A0A8H5CDE5-F1
#
_cell.length_a   1.000
_cell.length_b   1.000
_cell.length_c   1.000
_cell.angle_alpha   90.00
_cell.angle_beta   90.00
_cell.angle_gamma   90.00
#
_symmetry.space_group_name_H-M   'P 1'
#
loop_
_entity.id
_entity.type
_entity.pdbx_description
1 polymer ?
#
loop_
_entity_poly.entity_id
_entity_poly.type
_entity_poly.pdbx_seq_one_letter_code
_entity_poly.pdbx_strand_id
1 'polypeptide(L)'
;MVNFTILAGGFTTFIATYVFDSEAGSLSLTKQNPTGENPSWIASHPLNKTVLYAVNEIGPVGNLQSFLIDDNGFLSLVDTAATGGNGPTYTEALSTGEVSGMNFGSPNASFIATNPEDPARFVQSASPVVSFPVGDGPSNPHMSLEFNGEVFVPDLGADKIWRLKNDGGEPGNFKVQGQIDITPGNGPRHIAIRDNLLFILHEKTSVLTAQPIPSAPNGTTLPVLANVSIVPEEAKSLNGSFFAAELVISEPSAAFPDALIYVSNRNLGPDFDQRGDSIAIFEYTALVPGGNGTTDTTNTEPSTPAGTDGSAEPTVTVTATSTLSSAPTATQTIKIAPTAFTTLVAATTPAKARRESADAEPVAKRMVKYHARRRAEHEQYHKRQDYGYGSGDSSPAAPASSSASSSTAAGASTITLVSGSTTPVSSSPSGTATATGTATGTATGTTTATSEGPIVATATPTAATLRLTNQVFTGLRQIRSFAIGKTEGGGDEFLIAGANLDGGVAVFKRTEGGRNLELVVRNEELQNRTSFVFL
;
A
#
# COMPACT_ATOMS: atom_id res chain seq x y z
N MET A 1 -9.19 -28.24 5.16
CA MET A 1 -8.24 -27.38 5.88
C MET A 1 -7.39 -26.64 4.87
N VAL A 2 -7.70 -25.36 4.65
CA VAL A 2 -6.88 -24.44 3.86
C VAL A 2 -6.15 -23.54 4.87
N ASN A 3 -4.87 -23.83 5.10
CA ASN A 3 -4.04 -23.06 6.02
C ASN A 3 -3.18 -22.09 5.23
N PHE A 4 -3.19 -20.83 5.65
CA PHE A 4 -2.34 -19.79 5.09
C PHE A 4 -1.26 -19.42 6.09
N THR A 5 0.01 -19.58 5.70
CA THR A 5 1.14 -19.09 6.48
C THR A 5 1.40 -17.64 6.11
N ILE A 6 1.41 -16.77 7.11
CA ILE A 6 1.51 -15.32 6.92
C ILE A 6 2.63 -14.77 7.79
N LEU A 7 3.59 -14.09 7.17
CA LEU A 7 4.65 -13.38 7.87
C LEU A 7 4.18 -11.96 8.18
N ALA A 8 4.57 -11.43 9.34
CA ALA A 8 4.22 -10.07 9.75
C ALA A 8 5.40 -9.30 10.37
N GLY A 9 5.81 -8.23 9.69
CA GLY A 9 6.78 -7.26 10.18
C GLY A 9 6.18 -6.32 11.23
N GLY A 10 7.02 -5.50 11.85
CA GLY A 10 6.59 -4.58 12.90
C GLY A 10 7.70 -3.91 13.70
N PHE A 11 7.32 -3.07 14.66
CA PHE A 11 8.25 -2.39 15.57
C PHE A 11 8.67 -3.30 16.74
N THR A 12 9.40 -4.38 16.42
CA THR A 12 9.89 -5.41 17.35
C THR A 12 11.32 -5.84 17.01
N THR A 13 11.83 -6.91 17.60
CA THR A 13 13.13 -7.54 17.27
C THR A 13 12.95 -8.87 16.54
N PHE A 14 11.79 -9.06 15.91
CA PHE A 14 11.43 -10.30 15.23
C PHE A 14 10.35 -10.06 14.16
N ILE A 15 10.31 -10.95 13.17
CA ILE A 15 9.20 -11.12 12.23
C ILE A 15 8.32 -12.28 12.72
N ALA A 16 7.03 -12.02 12.88
CA ALA A 16 6.07 -13.01 13.36
C ALA A 16 5.64 -13.93 12.22
N THR A 17 5.37 -15.20 12.53
CA THR A 17 4.70 -16.15 11.62
C THR A 17 3.36 -16.53 12.21
N TYR A 18 2.30 -16.24 11.46
CA TYR A 18 0.94 -16.66 11.75
C TYR A 18 0.53 -17.82 10.84
N VAL A 19 -0.34 -18.68 11.36
CA VAL A 19 -1.10 -19.64 10.54
C VAL A 19 -2.57 -19.29 10.67
N PHE A 20 -3.20 -18.96 9.55
CA PHE A 20 -4.63 -18.75 9.44
C PHE A 20 -5.30 -20.01 8.90
N ASP A 21 -6.11 -20.66 9.72
CA ASP A 21 -7.00 -21.74 9.29
C ASP A 21 -8.35 -21.14 8.93
N SER A 22 -8.65 -21.08 7.63
CA SER A 22 -9.86 -20.44 7.11
C SER A 22 -11.13 -21.26 7.36
N GLU A 23 -10.99 -22.57 7.57
CA GLU A 23 -12.13 -23.46 7.87
C GLU A 23 -12.50 -23.37 9.35
N ALA A 24 -11.49 -23.32 10.23
CA ALA A 24 -11.69 -23.15 11.67
C ALA A 24 -11.97 -21.69 12.07
N GLY A 25 -11.67 -20.72 11.20
CA GLY A 25 -11.75 -19.30 11.54
C GLY A 25 -10.76 -18.92 12.65
N SER A 26 -9.53 -19.45 12.59
CA SER A 26 -8.53 -19.28 13.66
C SER A 26 -7.22 -18.69 13.13
N LEU A 27 -6.60 -17.79 13.89
CA LEU A 27 -5.31 -17.18 13.57
C LEU A 27 -4.35 -17.40 14.74
N SER A 28 -3.37 -18.27 14.56
CA SER A 28 -2.41 -18.63 15.60
C SER A 28 -1.04 -18.03 15.31
N LEU A 29 -0.45 -17.35 16.30
CA LEU A 29 0.97 -17.03 16.29
C LEU A 29 1.76 -18.33 16.48
N THR A 30 2.53 -18.74 15.48
CA THR A 30 3.28 -20.01 15.54
C THR A 30 4.77 -19.79 15.75
N LYS A 31 5.32 -18.64 15.33
CA LYS A 31 6.76 -18.34 15.45
C LYS A 31 7.01 -16.84 15.64
N GLN A 32 8.13 -16.54 16.28
CA GLN A 32 8.76 -15.23 16.31
C GLN A 32 10.20 -15.41 15.82
N ASN A 33 10.48 -15.05 14.58
CA ASN A 33 11.79 -15.23 13.96
C ASN A 33 12.68 -14.02 14.29
N PRO A 34 13.77 -14.19 15.07
CA PRO A 34 14.61 -13.06 15.49
C PRO A 34 15.23 -12.30 14.31
N THR A 35 15.29 -10.97 14.41
CA THR A 35 15.86 -10.06 13.39
C THR A 35 16.64 -8.92 14.05
N GLY A 36 17.12 -7.96 13.25
CA GLY A 36 17.44 -6.63 13.75
C GLY A 36 16.20 -5.90 14.32
N GLU A 37 16.42 -4.79 15.02
CA GLU A 37 15.32 -3.97 15.55
C GLU A 37 14.43 -3.39 14.45
N ASN A 38 13.15 -3.24 14.75
CA ASN A 38 12.10 -2.63 13.92
C ASN A 38 12.05 -3.14 12.46
N PRO A 39 11.85 -4.44 12.19
CA PRO A 39 11.58 -4.95 10.84
C PRO A 39 10.20 -4.47 10.33
N SER A 40 10.01 -3.16 10.15
CA SER A 40 8.68 -2.53 10.00
C SER A 40 8.04 -2.81 8.65
N TRP A 41 8.85 -3.06 7.63
CA TRP A 41 8.37 -3.48 6.30
C TRP A 41 9.09 -4.74 5.83
N ILE A 42 8.32 -5.68 5.29
CA ILE A 42 8.80 -6.93 4.70
C ILE A 42 8.25 -7.11 3.28
N ALA A 43 9.02 -7.74 2.41
CA ALA A 43 8.60 -8.05 1.04
C ALA A 43 9.18 -9.39 0.57
N SER A 44 8.38 -10.19 -0.12
CA SER A 44 8.86 -11.41 -0.78
C SER A 44 9.60 -11.08 -2.06
N HIS A 45 10.61 -11.87 -2.41
CA HIS A 45 11.16 -11.83 -3.76
C HIS A 45 10.07 -12.20 -4.80
N PRO A 46 10.02 -11.52 -5.97
CA PRO A 46 8.94 -11.68 -6.95
C PRO A 46 8.85 -13.10 -7.53
N LEU A 47 9.99 -13.71 -7.86
CA LEU A 47 10.06 -15.06 -8.47
C LEU A 47 10.41 -16.18 -7.48
N ASN A 48 11.44 -15.99 -6.64
CA ASN A 48 11.86 -16.96 -5.64
C ASN A 48 11.15 -16.78 -4.29
N LYS A 49 10.06 -17.53 -4.06
CA LYS A 49 9.24 -17.39 -2.84
C LYS A 49 9.92 -17.84 -1.54
N THR A 50 11.12 -18.42 -1.61
CA THR A 50 11.89 -18.78 -0.41
C THR A 50 12.76 -17.62 0.09
N VAL A 51 12.74 -16.46 -0.54
CA VAL A 51 13.51 -15.28 -0.12
C VAL A 51 12.58 -14.16 0.36
N LEU A 52 12.88 -13.64 1.54
CA LEU A 52 12.22 -12.48 2.15
C LEU A 52 13.23 -11.36 2.35
N TYR A 53 12.80 -10.12 2.12
CA TYR A 53 13.53 -8.91 2.50
C TYR A 53 12.82 -8.18 3.62
N ALA A 54 13.58 -7.51 4.48
CA ALA A 54 13.04 -6.66 5.54
C ALA A 54 13.91 -5.42 5.75
N VAL A 55 13.30 -4.26 5.92
CA VAL A 55 14.01 -3.08 6.40
C VAL A 55 13.93 -2.96 7.91
N ASN A 56 15.04 -2.62 8.54
CA ASN A 56 15.10 -2.23 9.94
C ASN A 56 14.98 -0.70 10.04
N GLU A 57 13.83 -0.22 10.49
CA GLU A 57 13.53 1.20 10.67
C GLU A 57 14.20 1.75 11.93
N ILE A 58 15.52 1.92 11.82
CA ILE A 58 16.40 2.42 12.89
C ILE A 58 17.23 3.61 12.38
N GLY A 59 17.84 4.34 13.31
CA GLY A 59 18.66 5.52 13.02
C GLY A 59 19.97 5.53 13.81
N PRO A 60 20.99 6.30 13.38
CA PRO A 60 20.94 7.25 12.26
C PRO A 60 21.08 6.61 10.87
N VAL A 61 21.45 5.34 10.79
CA VAL A 61 21.50 4.56 9.53
C VAL A 61 20.75 3.26 9.76
N GLY A 62 19.77 2.97 8.91
CA GLY A 62 19.00 1.73 8.96
C GLY A 62 19.57 0.63 8.07
N ASN A 63 18.96 -0.55 8.15
CA ASN A 63 19.42 -1.73 7.43
C ASN A 63 18.36 -2.31 6.50
N LEU A 64 18.83 -3.07 5.52
CA LEU A 64 18.08 -4.01 4.71
C LEU A 64 18.62 -5.41 5.02
N GLN A 65 17.74 -6.34 5.37
CA GLN A 65 18.06 -7.72 5.70
C GLN A 65 17.39 -8.67 4.70
N SER A 66 18.03 -9.81 4.44
CA SER A 66 17.48 -10.90 3.64
C SER A 66 17.37 -12.18 4.47
N PHE A 67 16.37 -12.99 4.18
CA PHE A 67 16.10 -14.24 4.88
C PHE A 67 15.77 -15.36 3.89
N LEU A 68 16.13 -16.59 4.24
CA LEU A 68 15.53 -17.79 3.66
C LEU A 68 14.31 -18.21 4.48
N ILE A 69 13.24 -18.57 3.78
CA ILE A 69 11.98 -19.04 4.31
C ILE A 69 11.92 -20.56 4.13
N ASP A 70 11.60 -21.30 5.19
CA ASP A 70 11.26 -22.72 5.10
C ASP A 70 9.75 -22.97 4.94
N ASP A 71 9.37 -24.21 4.68
CA ASP A 71 7.96 -24.62 4.48
C ASP A 71 7.05 -24.33 5.69
N ASN A 72 7.63 -24.14 6.88
CA ASN A 72 6.91 -23.85 8.11
C ASN A 72 6.88 -22.35 8.44
N GLY A 73 7.43 -21.49 7.57
CA GLY A 73 7.57 -20.06 7.78
C GLY A 73 8.62 -19.69 8.85
N PHE A 74 9.62 -20.55 9.08
CA PHE A 74 10.84 -20.19 9.80
C PHE A 74 11.74 -19.33 8.91
N LEU A 75 12.34 -18.29 9.49
CA LEU A 75 13.24 -17.39 8.77
C LEU A 75 14.67 -17.55 9.25
N SER A 76 15.58 -17.79 8.31
CA SER A 76 17.02 -17.78 8.57
C SER A 76 17.63 -16.52 7.96
N LEU A 77 18.18 -15.64 8.79
CA LEU A 77 18.89 -14.44 8.33
C LEU A 77 20.09 -14.84 7.46
N VAL A 78 20.18 -14.28 6.26
CA VAL A 78 21.26 -14.56 5.30
C VAL A 78 22.26 -13.43 5.26
N ASP A 79 21.78 -12.20 5.09
CA ASP A 79 22.62 -11.04 4.88
C ASP A 79 22.00 -9.76 5.48
N THR A 80 22.83 -8.74 5.65
CA THR A 80 22.43 -7.42 6.15
C THR A 80 23.29 -6.34 5.50
N ALA A 81 22.64 -5.39 4.84
CA ALA A 81 23.27 -4.25 4.19
C ALA A 81 22.77 -2.93 4.80
N ALA A 82 23.66 -1.94 4.91
CA ALA A 82 23.26 -0.60 5.35
C ALA A 82 22.55 0.15 4.21
N THR A 83 21.40 0.76 4.51
CA THR A 83 20.62 1.57 3.54
C THR A 83 21.20 2.97 3.31
N GLY A 84 22.18 3.37 4.12
CA GLY A 84 22.87 4.65 4.00
C GLY A 84 22.04 5.89 4.40
N GLY A 85 20.87 5.70 5.00
CA GLY A 85 20.04 6.79 5.52
C GLY A 85 19.23 6.37 6.75
N ASN A 86 18.57 7.35 7.37
CA ASN A 86 17.86 7.17 8.63
C ASN A 86 16.47 6.59 8.39
N GLY A 87 16.11 5.54 9.13
CA GLY A 87 14.76 5.00 9.21
C GLY A 87 14.19 4.54 7.87
N PRO A 88 14.72 3.48 7.23
CA PRO A 88 14.12 2.91 6.05
C PRO A 88 12.73 2.34 6.38
N THR A 89 11.69 2.83 5.70
CA THR A 89 10.27 2.52 6.00
C THR A 89 9.63 1.55 5.02
N TYR A 90 10.29 1.27 3.91
CA TYR A 90 9.75 0.45 2.83
C TYR A 90 10.87 -0.27 2.07
N THR A 91 10.56 -1.48 1.61
CA THR A 91 11.41 -2.30 0.76
C THR A 91 10.58 -3.15 -0.19
N GLU A 92 11.06 -3.32 -1.41
CA GLU A 92 10.61 -4.32 -2.37
C GLU A 92 11.79 -4.74 -3.25
N ALA A 93 11.67 -5.88 -3.95
CA ALA A 93 12.62 -6.27 -4.98
C ALA A 93 12.10 -5.78 -6.36
N LEU A 94 12.96 -5.08 -7.10
CA LEU A 94 12.70 -4.62 -8.46
C LEU A 94 12.89 -5.76 -9.47
N SER A 95 12.29 -5.62 -10.66
CA SER A 95 12.45 -6.60 -11.74
C SER A 95 13.90 -6.77 -12.21
N THR A 96 14.74 -5.76 -11.96
CA THR A 96 16.17 -5.73 -12.31
C THR A 96 17.07 -6.43 -11.28
N GLY A 97 16.53 -6.89 -10.16
CA GLY A 97 17.25 -7.66 -9.12
C GLY A 97 17.78 -6.82 -7.96
N GLU A 98 17.66 -5.50 -7.99
CA GLU A 98 17.91 -4.63 -6.85
C GLU A 98 16.76 -4.69 -5.83
N VAL A 99 17.10 -4.44 -4.57
CA VAL A 99 16.13 -4.33 -3.48
C VAL A 99 16.17 -2.93 -2.90
N SER A 100 15.01 -2.31 -2.78
CA SER A 100 14.88 -0.91 -2.40
C SER A 100 14.90 -0.73 -0.88
N GLY A 101 15.38 0.43 -0.43
CA GLY A 101 15.30 0.87 0.98
C GLY A 101 15.00 2.37 1.05
N MET A 102 13.78 2.72 1.49
CA MET A 102 13.27 4.10 1.49
C MET A 102 13.55 4.81 2.82
N ASN A 103 14.63 5.59 2.88
CA ASN A 103 15.11 6.23 4.11
C ASN A 103 14.25 7.43 4.51
N PHE A 104 13.14 7.19 5.23
CA PHE A 104 12.16 8.22 5.57
C PHE A 104 12.77 9.41 6.33
N GLY A 105 13.78 9.19 7.16
CA GLY A 105 14.46 10.21 7.94
C GLY A 105 15.58 10.94 7.20
N SER A 106 15.77 10.71 5.89
CA SER A 106 16.86 11.29 5.09
C SER A 106 16.39 11.62 3.67
N PRO A 107 16.97 12.63 3.00
CA PRO A 107 16.62 12.97 1.63
C PRO A 107 17.30 12.03 0.62
N ASN A 108 17.17 10.71 0.83
CA ASN A 108 17.77 9.71 -0.04
C ASN A 108 17.01 8.36 -0.01
N ALA A 109 17.39 7.47 -0.93
CA ALA A 109 16.99 6.07 -0.92
C ALA A 109 18.17 5.18 -1.34
N SER A 110 18.04 3.88 -1.15
CA SER A 110 18.99 2.88 -1.61
C SER A 110 18.34 1.86 -2.53
N PHE A 111 19.09 1.35 -3.50
CA PHE A 111 18.71 0.29 -4.42
C PHE A 111 19.87 -0.71 -4.44
N ILE A 112 19.83 -1.66 -3.52
CA ILE A 112 20.96 -2.54 -3.26
C ILE A 112 20.87 -3.74 -4.20
N ALA A 113 21.85 -3.90 -5.07
CA ALA A 113 21.94 -5.04 -5.96
C ALA A 113 22.05 -6.35 -5.18
N THR A 114 21.50 -7.42 -5.74
CA THR A 114 21.64 -8.78 -5.21
C THR A 114 22.49 -9.63 -6.14
N ASN A 115 23.04 -10.73 -5.64
CA ASN A 115 23.70 -11.71 -6.48
C ASN A 115 22.63 -12.42 -7.36
N PRO A 116 22.75 -12.40 -8.70
CA PRO A 116 21.76 -13.04 -9.59
C PRO A 116 21.55 -14.54 -9.32
N GLU A 117 22.58 -15.24 -8.82
CA GLU A 117 22.54 -16.67 -8.51
C GLU A 117 22.09 -16.96 -7.06
N ASP A 118 22.15 -15.96 -6.18
CA ASP A 118 21.73 -16.05 -4.78
C ASP A 118 21.12 -14.70 -4.35
N PRO A 119 19.85 -14.46 -4.67
CA PRO A 119 19.21 -13.16 -4.44
C PRO A 119 19.06 -12.82 -2.94
N ALA A 120 19.37 -13.75 -2.04
CA ALA A 120 19.46 -13.47 -0.60
C ALA A 120 20.80 -12.83 -0.20
N ARG A 121 21.76 -12.65 -1.13
CA ARG A 121 23.07 -12.02 -0.88
C ARG A 121 23.14 -10.66 -1.54
N PHE A 122 23.54 -9.63 -0.79
CA PHE A 122 23.66 -8.27 -1.29
C PHE A 122 25.03 -8.00 -1.91
N VAL A 123 25.06 -7.16 -2.94
CA VAL A 123 26.28 -6.67 -3.62
C VAL A 123 26.44 -5.17 -3.32
N GLN A 124 26.55 -4.84 -2.03
CA GLN A 124 26.43 -3.46 -1.55
C GLN A 124 27.53 -2.51 -2.08
N SER A 125 28.75 -2.99 -2.33
CA SER A 125 29.86 -2.15 -2.78
C SER A 125 29.61 -1.46 -4.14
N ALA A 126 28.62 -1.93 -4.90
CA ALA A 126 28.23 -1.38 -6.19
C ALA A 126 27.02 -0.42 -6.12
N SER A 127 26.38 -0.27 -4.94
CA SER A 127 25.07 0.38 -4.80
C SER A 127 25.15 1.67 -3.97
N PRO A 128 25.50 2.82 -4.58
CA PRO A 128 25.47 4.10 -3.88
C PRO A 128 24.05 4.53 -3.52
N VAL A 129 23.92 5.37 -2.49
CA VAL A 129 22.65 6.02 -2.18
C VAL A 129 22.25 7.01 -3.26
N VAL A 130 20.95 7.11 -3.53
CA VAL A 130 20.37 8.12 -4.44
C VAL A 130 19.89 9.30 -3.61
N SER A 131 20.50 10.47 -3.78
CA SER A 131 20.07 11.70 -3.10
C SER A 131 18.92 12.38 -3.84
N PHE A 132 17.91 12.85 -3.09
CA PHE A 132 16.81 13.64 -3.62
C PHE A 132 17.12 15.14 -3.57
N PRO A 133 16.89 15.89 -4.66
CA PRO A 133 17.30 17.29 -4.77
C PRO A 133 16.33 18.25 -4.07
N VAL A 134 16.18 18.12 -2.75
CA VAL A 134 15.29 18.97 -1.93
C VAL A 134 15.94 20.22 -1.35
N GLY A 135 17.28 20.35 -1.47
CA GLY A 135 18.03 21.42 -0.80
C GLY A 135 17.83 21.36 0.72
N ASP A 136 17.46 22.49 1.31
CA ASP A 136 17.11 22.60 2.74
C ASP A 136 15.63 22.24 3.05
N GLY A 137 14.88 21.82 2.02
CA GLY A 137 13.48 21.44 2.15
C GLY A 137 13.28 20.10 2.86
N PRO A 138 12.07 19.82 3.37
CA PRO A 138 11.73 18.54 3.95
C PRO A 138 11.76 17.42 2.90
N SER A 139 12.17 16.23 3.32
CA SER A 139 12.08 14.99 2.54
C SER A 139 11.78 13.83 3.47
N ASN A 140 10.84 12.99 3.05
CA ASN A 140 10.37 11.79 3.72
C ASN A 140 9.91 10.78 2.64
N PRO A 141 10.85 10.19 1.86
CA PRO A 141 10.55 9.14 0.90
C PRO A 141 9.94 7.94 1.62
N HIS A 142 8.82 7.41 1.13
CA HIS A 142 8.03 6.44 1.89
C HIS A 142 7.81 5.11 1.14
N MET A 143 7.85 5.07 -0.18
CA MET A 143 7.60 3.87 -0.98
C MET A 143 8.43 3.92 -2.26
N SER A 144 8.69 2.77 -2.88
CA SER A 144 9.07 2.68 -4.29
C SER A 144 7.98 1.94 -5.07
N LEU A 145 7.90 2.21 -6.38
CA LEU A 145 7.07 1.44 -7.31
C LEU A 145 7.72 1.46 -8.69
N GLU A 146 8.02 0.29 -9.25
CA GLU A 146 8.54 0.17 -10.61
C GLU A 146 7.43 0.39 -11.66
N PHE A 147 7.72 1.19 -12.68
CA PHE A 147 6.80 1.41 -13.80
C PHE A 147 7.53 1.83 -15.07
N ASN A 148 7.32 1.11 -16.17
CA ASN A 148 7.86 1.43 -17.51
C ASN A 148 9.37 1.76 -17.53
N GLY A 149 10.18 0.99 -16.79
CA GLY A 149 11.64 1.18 -16.71
C GLY A 149 12.09 2.34 -15.81
N GLU A 150 11.17 2.92 -15.05
CA GLU A 150 11.42 3.90 -14.00
C GLU A 150 11.06 3.34 -12.62
N VAL A 151 11.55 4.00 -11.56
CA VAL A 151 11.08 3.78 -10.20
C VAL A 151 10.48 5.08 -9.67
N PHE A 152 9.22 5.03 -9.26
CA PHE A 152 8.50 6.15 -8.66
C PHE A 152 8.64 6.10 -7.15
N VAL A 153 9.04 7.22 -6.55
CA VAL A 153 9.24 7.34 -5.09
C VAL A 153 8.39 8.49 -4.56
N PRO A 154 7.20 8.24 -3.99
CA PRO A 154 6.45 9.26 -3.25
C PRO A 154 7.26 9.74 -2.04
N ASP A 155 7.49 11.05 -2.02
CA ASP A 155 8.17 11.77 -0.95
C ASP A 155 7.15 12.65 -0.23
N LEU A 156 6.73 12.16 0.95
CA LEU A 156 5.74 12.80 1.81
C LEU A 156 6.19 14.19 2.26
N GLY A 157 7.49 14.36 2.46
CA GLY A 157 8.09 15.60 2.94
C GLY A 157 8.13 16.64 1.84
N ALA A 158 8.60 16.25 0.65
CA ALA A 158 8.82 17.14 -0.48
C ALA A 158 7.55 17.49 -1.28
N ASP A 159 6.44 16.79 -1.03
CA ASP A 159 5.21 16.85 -1.84
C ASP A 159 5.49 16.55 -3.32
N LYS A 160 6.19 15.43 -3.57
CA LYS A 160 6.61 14.99 -4.91
C LYS A 160 6.54 13.48 -5.03
N ILE A 161 6.51 13.01 -6.27
CA ILE A 161 6.92 11.65 -6.61
C ILE A 161 8.18 11.76 -7.45
N TRP A 162 9.32 11.36 -6.90
CA TRP A 162 10.57 11.34 -7.64
C TRP A 162 10.53 10.23 -8.69
N ARG A 163 11.03 10.51 -9.88
CA ARG A 163 11.18 9.55 -10.97
C ARG A 163 12.64 9.20 -11.10
N LEU A 164 12.97 7.96 -10.82
CA LEU A 164 14.32 7.44 -10.88
C LEU A 164 14.45 6.54 -12.10
N LYS A 165 15.67 6.43 -12.60
CA LYS A 165 16.06 5.42 -13.58
C LYS A 165 17.40 4.83 -13.22
N ASN A 166 17.67 3.63 -13.72
CA ASN A 166 19.00 3.09 -13.74
C ASN A 166 19.92 4.06 -14.51
N ASP A 167 21.09 4.36 -13.95
CA ASP A 167 22.06 5.30 -14.53
C ASP A 167 22.87 4.68 -15.70
N GLY A 168 22.64 3.40 -16.03
CA GLY A 168 23.40 2.66 -17.04
C GLY A 168 24.81 2.28 -16.57
N GLY A 169 25.07 2.38 -15.27
CA GLY A 169 26.30 1.94 -14.62
C GLY A 169 26.20 0.51 -14.10
N GLU A 170 26.95 0.21 -13.03
CA GLU A 170 26.88 -1.07 -12.33
C GLU A 170 25.48 -1.29 -11.69
N PRO A 171 25.06 -2.54 -11.43
CA PRO A 171 23.81 -2.83 -10.70
C PRO A 171 23.69 -2.01 -9.41
N GLY A 172 22.50 -1.50 -9.12
CA GLY A 172 22.25 -0.61 -7.98
C GLY A 172 22.54 0.87 -8.21
N ASN A 173 23.02 1.27 -9.40
CA ASN A 173 23.21 2.69 -9.72
C ASN A 173 21.93 3.29 -10.32
N PHE A 174 21.26 4.11 -9.52
CA PHE A 174 20.08 4.87 -9.93
C PHE A 174 20.32 6.36 -9.80
N LYS A 175 19.59 7.15 -10.60
CA LYS A 175 19.56 8.60 -10.47
C LYS A 175 18.15 9.14 -10.60
N VAL A 176 17.89 10.26 -9.93
CA VAL A 176 16.69 11.06 -10.18
C VAL A 176 16.78 11.61 -11.61
N GLN A 177 15.81 11.27 -12.45
CA GLN A 177 15.68 11.86 -13.78
C GLN A 177 14.64 12.98 -13.84
N GLY A 178 13.71 13.02 -12.89
CA GLY A 178 12.74 14.09 -12.75
C GLY A 178 11.72 13.81 -11.66
N GLN A 179 10.57 14.46 -11.73
CA GLN A 179 9.56 14.40 -10.67
C GLN A 179 8.13 14.61 -11.19
N ILE A 180 7.16 14.14 -10.40
CA ILE A 180 5.76 14.54 -10.48
C ILE A 180 5.47 15.43 -9.28
N ASP A 181 5.05 16.67 -9.51
CA ASP A 181 4.72 17.59 -8.43
C ASP A 181 3.33 17.28 -7.85
N ILE A 182 3.24 17.29 -6.53
CA ILE A 182 2.00 17.15 -5.78
C ILE A 182 1.67 18.49 -5.12
N THR A 183 0.39 18.80 -4.96
CA THR A 183 -0.05 20.02 -4.26
C THR A 183 0.60 20.09 -2.87
N PRO A 184 1.25 21.22 -2.51
CA PRO A 184 1.93 21.36 -1.23
C PRO A 184 1.01 21.07 -0.04
N GLY A 185 1.53 20.34 0.93
CA GLY A 185 0.83 19.94 2.15
C GLY A 185 0.05 18.62 2.05
N ASN A 186 -0.08 18.01 0.87
CA ASN A 186 -0.79 16.74 0.73
C ASN A 186 -0.02 15.54 1.31
N GLY A 187 1.30 15.49 1.09
CA GLY A 187 2.18 14.41 1.54
C GLY A 187 1.85 13.06 0.89
N PRO A 188 2.27 12.81 -0.38
CA PRO A 188 2.06 11.52 -1.01
C PRO A 188 2.80 10.42 -0.23
N ARG A 189 2.11 9.34 0.14
CA ARG A 189 2.66 8.27 0.97
C ARG A 189 2.82 6.97 0.18
N HIS A 190 1.71 6.36 -0.22
CA HIS A 190 1.68 5.16 -1.05
C HIS A 190 1.05 5.49 -2.41
N ILE A 191 1.53 4.80 -3.44
CA ILE A 191 1.03 4.92 -4.81
C ILE A 191 0.74 3.54 -5.38
N ALA A 192 -0.19 3.48 -6.33
CA ALA A 192 -0.47 2.29 -7.10
C ALA A 192 -0.73 2.70 -8.54
N ILE A 193 -0.40 1.81 -9.48
CA ILE A 193 -0.60 2.05 -10.91
C ILE A 193 -1.46 0.94 -11.49
N ARG A 194 -2.50 1.33 -12.24
CA ARG A 194 -3.33 0.41 -13.02
C ARG A 194 -3.81 1.12 -14.27
N ASP A 195 -3.79 0.44 -15.41
CA ASP A 195 -4.25 0.97 -16.70
C ASP A 195 -3.62 2.33 -17.06
N ASN A 196 -2.31 2.49 -16.78
CA ASN A 196 -1.53 3.72 -16.97
C ASN A 196 -2.06 4.95 -16.17
N LEU A 197 -2.86 4.70 -15.13
CA LEU A 197 -3.29 5.69 -14.16
C LEU A 197 -2.51 5.53 -12.86
N LEU A 198 -2.15 6.67 -12.29
CA LEU A 198 -1.51 6.79 -10.99
C LEU A 198 -2.55 7.12 -9.93
N PHE A 199 -2.69 6.22 -8.97
CA PHE A 199 -3.46 6.41 -7.75
C PHE A 199 -2.49 6.84 -6.66
N ILE A 200 -2.80 7.95 -5.98
CA ILE A 200 -1.93 8.53 -4.96
C ILE A 200 -2.72 8.69 -3.68
N LEU A 201 -2.19 8.10 -2.62
CA LEU A 201 -2.74 8.22 -1.28
C LEU A 201 -1.96 9.28 -0.50
N HIS A 202 -2.64 10.37 -0.17
CA HIS A 202 -2.06 11.53 0.51
C HIS A 202 -2.23 11.38 2.03
N GLU A 203 -1.12 11.17 2.75
CA GLU A 203 -1.13 10.91 4.19
C GLU A 203 -1.68 12.10 4.97
N LYS A 204 -1.22 13.32 4.70
CA LYS A 204 -1.53 14.49 5.55
C LYS A 204 -2.98 14.97 5.39
N THR A 205 -3.62 14.67 4.27
CA THR A 205 -4.98 15.14 3.94
C THR A 205 -6.02 14.03 3.95
N SER A 206 -5.63 12.77 4.06
CA SER A 206 -6.54 11.61 3.96
C SER A 206 -7.39 11.64 2.69
N VAL A 207 -6.71 11.87 1.56
CA VAL A 207 -7.32 11.96 0.23
C VAL A 207 -6.71 10.91 -0.68
N LEU A 208 -7.55 10.26 -1.48
CA LEU A 208 -7.15 9.44 -2.63
C LEU A 208 -7.38 10.25 -3.92
N THR A 209 -6.35 10.36 -4.74
CA THR A 209 -6.46 10.96 -6.08
C THR A 209 -6.14 9.95 -7.18
N ALA A 210 -6.75 10.12 -8.34
CA ALA A 210 -6.41 9.37 -9.56
C ALA A 210 -6.06 10.34 -10.70
N GLN A 211 -4.97 10.06 -11.43
CA GLN A 211 -4.53 10.89 -12.55
C GLN A 211 -3.79 10.07 -13.62
N PRO A 212 -3.78 10.51 -14.89
CA PRO A 212 -2.82 10.03 -15.87
C PRO A 212 -1.39 10.25 -15.40
N ILE A 213 -0.52 9.31 -15.72
CA ILE A 213 0.92 9.46 -15.50
C ILE A 213 1.44 10.49 -16.52
N PRO A 214 1.98 11.65 -16.08
CA PRO A 214 2.53 12.63 -17.01
C PRO A 214 3.79 12.10 -17.68
N SER A 215 4.10 12.59 -18.88
CA SER A 215 5.31 12.20 -19.60
C SER A 215 6.58 12.51 -18.80
N ALA A 216 7.59 11.64 -18.92
CA ALA A 216 8.92 11.89 -18.36
C ALA A 216 9.58 13.12 -19.04
N PRO A 217 10.54 13.78 -18.39
CA PRO A 217 11.05 13.52 -17.04
C PRO A 217 10.24 14.20 -15.92
N ASN A 218 9.56 15.30 -16.21
CA ASN A 218 8.84 16.10 -15.21
C ASN A 218 7.37 16.30 -15.62
N GLY A 219 6.48 16.45 -14.64
CA GLY A 219 5.13 16.91 -14.94
C GLY A 219 4.23 17.06 -13.72
N THR A 220 3.05 17.62 -13.97
CA THR A 220 1.94 17.67 -13.03
C THR A 220 0.69 17.39 -13.83
N THR A 221 -0.22 16.58 -13.30
CA THR A 221 -1.51 16.34 -13.96
C THR A 221 -2.59 17.09 -13.19
N LEU A 222 -3.01 18.25 -13.71
CA LEU A 222 -4.10 19.05 -13.14
C LEU A 222 -5.12 19.46 -14.24
N PRO A 223 -6.43 19.42 -13.95
CA PRO A 223 -7.02 18.81 -12.75
C PRO A 223 -6.78 17.29 -12.73
N VAL A 224 -6.71 16.71 -11.53
CA VAL A 224 -6.74 15.24 -11.38
C VAL A 224 -8.09 14.70 -11.84
N LEU A 225 -8.16 13.43 -12.24
CA LEU A 225 -9.41 12.82 -12.72
C LEU A 225 -10.42 12.62 -11.59
N ALA A 226 -9.91 12.32 -10.39
CA ALA A 226 -10.71 12.15 -9.19
C ALA A 226 -9.89 12.59 -7.96
N ASN A 227 -10.60 13.13 -6.97
CA ASN A 227 -10.08 13.56 -5.68
C ASN A 227 -11.18 13.32 -4.63
N VAL A 228 -10.98 12.32 -3.76
CA VAL A 228 -11.98 11.90 -2.78
C VAL A 228 -11.36 11.78 -1.39
N SER A 229 -12.10 12.23 -0.38
CA SER A 229 -11.74 11.99 1.02
C SER A 229 -11.92 10.51 1.35
N ILE A 230 -11.02 9.98 2.17
CA ILE A 230 -11.12 8.63 2.74
C ILE A 230 -11.45 8.67 4.24
N VAL A 231 -11.79 9.84 4.78
CA VAL A 231 -12.27 9.99 6.18
C VAL A 231 -13.72 9.51 6.26
N PRO A 232 -14.06 8.59 7.18
CA PRO A 232 -15.45 8.17 7.37
C PRO A 232 -16.36 9.35 7.65
N GLU A 233 -17.52 9.39 7.00
CA GLU A 233 -18.50 10.48 7.18
C GLU A 233 -18.90 10.62 8.64
N GLU A 234 -19.12 9.48 9.32
CA GLU A 234 -19.50 9.43 10.73
C GLU A 234 -18.36 9.87 11.66
N ALA A 235 -17.12 9.83 11.19
CA ALA A 235 -15.94 10.21 11.95
C ALA A 235 -15.59 11.70 11.80
N LYS A 236 -16.23 12.44 10.89
CA LYS A 236 -15.99 13.88 10.68
C LYS A 236 -16.40 14.76 11.87
N SER A 237 -17.33 14.30 12.71
CA SER A 237 -17.72 15.01 13.92
C SER A 237 -16.78 14.76 15.10
N LEU A 238 -15.86 13.80 14.99
CA LEU A 238 -14.85 13.56 16.03
C LEU A 238 -13.77 14.64 15.95
N ASN A 239 -13.25 15.07 17.10
CA ASN A 239 -12.00 15.81 17.16
C ASN A 239 -10.82 14.84 16.95
N GLY A 240 -10.77 14.25 15.77
CA GLY A 240 -9.74 13.31 15.33
C GLY A 240 -8.71 13.97 14.42
N SER A 241 -7.62 13.26 14.20
CA SER A 241 -6.53 13.69 13.32
C SER A 241 -6.24 12.56 12.36
N PHE A 242 -6.80 12.65 11.15
CA PHE A 242 -6.84 11.54 10.19
C PHE A 242 -5.65 11.56 9.23
N PHE A 243 -4.99 10.42 9.10
CA PHE A 243 -3.85 10.22 8.22
C PHE A 243 -3.95 8.91 7.47
N ALA A 244 -3.87 8.97 6.15
CA ALA A 244 -3.86 7.77 5.32
C ALA A 244 -2.60 6.92 5.57
N ALA A 245 -2.68 5.63 5.27
CA ALA A 245 -1.54 4.73 5.35
C ALA A 245 -1.40 3.84 4.10
N GLU A 246 -2.15 2.75 4.01
CA GLU A 246 -1.97 1.73 2.97
C GLU A 246 -2.89 1.95 1.76
N LEU A 247 -2.41 1.58 0.58
CA LEU A 247 -3.13 1.60 -0.70
C LEU A 247 -2.84 0.29 -1.44
N VAL A 248 -3.87 -0.51 -1.68
CA VAL A 248 -3.77 -1.75 -2.48
C VAL A 248 -4.88 -1.75 -3.53
N ILE A 249 -4.52 -2.05 -4.78
CA ILE A 249 -5.48 -2.37 -5.83
C ILE A 249 -5.51 -3.89 -5.96
N SER A 250 -6.68 -4.51 -5.79
CA SER A 250 -6.80 -5.96 -5.92
C SER A 250 -6.68 -6.41 -7.37
N GLU A 251 -5.97 -7.52 -7.60
CA GLU A 251 -5.98 -8.15 -8.91
C GLU A 251 -7.30 -8.90 -9.16
N PRO A 252 -7.86 -8.82 -10.38
CA PRO A 252 -9.00 -9.62 -10.77
C PRO A 252 -8.72 -11.12 -10.67
N SER A 253 -9.71 -11.86 -10.18
CA SER A 253 -9.72 -13.32 -10.17
C SER A 253 -11.10 -13.86 -10.54
N ALA A 254 -11.24 -15.17 -10.64
CA ALA A 254 -12.54 -15.80 -10.90
C ALA A 254 -13.58 -15.49 -9.81
N ALA A 255 -13.15 -15.35 -8.55
CA ALA A 255 -14.03 -15.00 -7.42
C ALA A 255 -14.26 -13.48 -7.29
N PHE A 256 -13.27 -12.68 -7.72
CA PHE A 256 -13.28 -11.21 -7.61
C PHE A 256 -12.93 -10.59 -8.97
N PRO A 257 -13.87 -10.55 -9.93
CA PRO A 257 -13.56 -10.12 -11.30
C PRO A 257 -13.26 -8.62 -11.42
N ASP A 258 -13.71 -7.82 -10.45
CA ASP A 258 -13.49 -6.38 -10.43
C ASP A 258 -12.23 -6.02 -9.64
N ALA A 259 -11.37 -5.19 -10.24
CA ALA A 259 -10.27 -4.58 -9.52
C ALA A 259 -10.81 -3.46 -8.61
N LEU A 260 -10.61 -3.61 -7.29
CA LEU A 260 -11.05 -2.66 -6.28
C LEU A 260 -9.86 -2.01 -5.60
N ILE A 261 -10.02 -0.76 -5.18
CA ILE A 261 -8.99 0.03 -4.51
C ILE A 261 -9.32 0.06 -3.02
N TYR A 262 -8.47 -0.54 -2.21
CA TYR A 262 -8.56 -0.55 -0.75
C TYR A 262 -7.58 0.48 -0.20
N VAL A 263 -8.05 1.33 0.71
CA VAL A 263 -7.20 2.35 1.37
C VAL A 263 -7.50 2.43 2.85
N SER A 264 -6.47 2.49 3.69
CA SER A 264 -6.65 2.59 5.14
C SER A 264 -6.50 4.03 5.64
N ASN A 265 -7.33 4.41 6.61
CA ASN A 265 -7.27 5.71 7.28
C ASN A 265 -7.12 5.59 8.80
N ARG A 266 -6.09 6.24 9.34
CA ARG A 266 -5.70 6.19 10.75
C ARG A 266 -6.17 7.43 11.48
N ASN A 267 -6.74 7.29 12.66
CA ASN A 267 -6.98 8.43 13.54
C ASN A 267 -5.90 8.51 14.64
N LEU A 268 -5.08 9.58 14.64
CA LEU A 268 -4.06 9.85 15.66
C LEU A 268 -4.61 10.51 16.95
N GLY A 269 -5.93 10.74 17.03
CA GLY A 269 -6.61 11.34 18.18
C GLY A 269 -6.66 12.87 18.16
N PRO A 270 -7.02 13.51 19.28
CA PRO A 270 -7.22 12.90 20.61
C PRO A 270 -8.48 12.05 20.76
N ASP A 271 -9.53 12.29 19.98
CA ASP A 271 -10.76 11.49 20.05
C ASP A 271 -10.68 10.33 19.07
N PHE A 272 -11.17 9.15 19.48
CA PHE A 272 -11.12 7.92 18.69
C PHE A 272 -12.52 7.34 18.50
N ASP A 273 -12.80 6.80 17.31
CA ASP A 273 -13.99 5.97 17.09
C ASP A 273 -13.78 4.62 17.77
N GLN A 274 -14.75 4.17 18.56
CA GLN A 274 -14.67 2.89 19.27
C GLN A 274 -14.65 1.69 18.32
N ARG A 275 -15.14 1.87 17.09
CA ARG A 275 -15.07 0.87 16.02
C ARG A 275 -13.66 0.76 15.40
N GLY A 276 -12.72 1.63 15.79
CA GLY A 276 -11.33 1.63 15.32
C GLY A 276 -11.09 2.44 14.05
N ASP A 277 -9.95 2.22 13.43
CA ASP A 277 -9.58 2.80 12.13
C ASP A 277 -10.30 2.07 10.98
N SER A 278 -10.38 2.71 9.82
CA SER A 278 -11.17 2.21 8.68
C SER A 278 -10.33 1.79 7.49
N ILE A 279 -10.88 0.85 6.70
CA ILE A 279 -10.48 0.60 5.31
C ILE A 279 -11.66 1.05 4.43
N ALA A 280 -11.42 2.01 3.54
CA ALA A 280 -12.37 2.42 2.51
C ALA A 280 -12.08 1.65 1.21
N ILE A 281 -13.16 1.27 0.50
CA ILE A 281 -13.12 0.47 -0.72
C ILE A 281 -13.73 1.28 -1.84
N PHE A 282 -12.99 1.46 -2.92
CA PHE A 282 -13.38 2.26 -4.06
C PHE A 282 -13.39 1.44 -5.34
N GLU A 283 -14.32 1.81 -6.23
CA GLU A 283 -14.27 1.45 -7.63
C GLU A 283 -13.84 2.67 -8.46
N TYR A 284 -12.95 2.42 -9.41
CA TYR A 284 -12.61 3.40 -10.42
C TYR A 284 -13.47 3.19 -11.66
N THR A 285 -14.09 4.27 -12.17
CA THR A 285 -14.77 4.26 -13.46
C THR A 285 -14.31 5.45 -14.30
N ALA A 286 -13.67 5.17 -15.43
CA ALA A 286 -13.34 6.19 -16.41
C ALA A 286 -14.63 6.78 -17.02
N LEU A 287 -14.75 8.10 -17.05
CA LEU A 287 -15.83 8.78 -17.76
C LEU A 287 -15.31 9.21 -19.13
N VAL A 288 -15.77 8.52 -20.19
CA VAL A 288 -15.46 8.91 -21.57
C VAL A 288 -16.52 9.91 -22.05
N PRO A 289 -16.16 11.12 -22.49
CA PRO A 289 -17.13 12.08 -23.02
C PRO A 289 -17.88 11.51 -24.22
N GLY A 290 -19.21 11.39 -24.13
CA GLY A 290 -20.09 10.95 -25.22
C GLY A 290 -20.66 9.53 -25.11
N GLY A 291 -20.28 8.74 -24.09
CA GLY A 291 -20.92 7.47 -23.77
C GLY A 291 -22.07 7.70 -22.78
N ASN A 292 -23.32 7.43 -23.19
CA ASN A 292 -24.41 7.23 -22.22
C ASN A 292 -23.96 6.14 -21.25
N GLY A 293 -23.83 6.48 -19.97
CA GLY A 293 -23.50 5.55 -18.91
C GLY A 293 -24.59 4.49 -18.75
N THR A 294 -24.42 3.37 -19.44
CA THR A 294 -25.06 2.08 -19.18
C THR A 294 -24.17 1.00 -19.78
N THR A 295 -23.22 0.47 -19.00
CA THR A 295 -22.73 -0.89 -19.22
C THR A 295 -23.62 -1.81 -18.41
N ASP A 296 -24.85 -2.00 -18.89
CA ASP A 296 -25.69 -3.12 -18.51
C ASP A 296 -25.33 -4.26 -19.48
N THR A 297 -24.54 -5.22 -19.01
CA THR A 297 -24.21 -6.42 -19.77
C THR A 297 -25.34 -7.44 -19.62
N THR A 298 -26.48 -7.18 -20.26
CA THR A 298 -27.53 -8.19 -20.48
C THR A 298 -28.13 -8.09 -21.88
N ASN A 299 -27.28 -8.23 -22.91
CA ASN A 299 -27.78 -8.51 -24.26
C ASN A 299 -28.00 -10.02 -24.44
N THR A 300 -29.20 -10.48 -24.08
CA THR A 300 -29.82 -11.63 -24.75
C THR A 300 -30.97 -11.06 -25.58
N GLU A 301 -30.76 -10.97 -26.89
CA GLU A 301 -31.87 -10.62 -27.79
C GLU A 301 -32.86 -11.80 -27.95
N PRO A 302 -34.14 -11.51 -28.22
CA PRO A 302 -35.23 -12.47 -28.17
C PRO A 302 -35.53 -13.09 -29.54
N SER A 303 -35.45 -14.41 -29.66
CA SER A 303 -35.95 -15.13 -30.84
C SER A 303 -37.46 -15.36 -30.75
N THR A 304 -38.20 -14.83 -31.73
CA THR A 304 -39.65 -15.06 -31.94
C THR A 304 -39.92 -16.45 -32.54
N PRO A 305 -41.09 -17.09 -32.33
CA PRO A 305 -41.28 -18.53 -32.54
C PRO A 305 -41.93 -18.89 -33.88
N ALA A 306 -41.64 -20.08 -34.39
CA ALA A 306 -42.42 -20.74 -35.44
C ALA A 306 -42.54 -22.26 -35.18
N GLY A 307 -43.78 -22.70 -34.91
CA GLY A 307 -44.43 -23.90 -35.46
C GLY A 307 -43.96 -25.31 -35.07
N THR A 308 -44.78 -25.98 -34.24
CA THR A 308 -45.37 -27.36 -34.40
C THR A 308 -44.51 -28.45 -35.06
N ASP A 309 -44.33 -29.66 -34.51
CA ASP A 309 -45.36 -30.65 -34.15
C ASP A 309 -44.68 -31.89 -33.52
N GLY A 310 -45.43 -32.75 -32.81
CA GLY A 310 -45.06 -34.17 -32.65
C GLY A 310 -44.67 -34.68 -31.25
N SER A 311 -45.69 -34.99 -30.44
CA SER A 311 -45.85 -36.21 -29.63
C SER A 311 -44.63 -36.94 -29.03
N ALA A 312 -44.56 -37.02 -27.69
CA ALA A 312 -44.71 -38.27 -26.91
C ALA A 312 -44.11 -38.12 -25.49
N GLU A 313 -44.99 -38.13 -24.49
CA GLU A 313 -44.72 -38.69 -23.17
C GLU A 313 -45.32 -40.13 -23.13
N PRO A 314 -45.02 -41.00 -22.14
CA PRO A 314 -44.54 -40.70 -20.79
C PRO A 314 -43.40 -41.64 -20.32
N THR A 315 -42.89 -41.46 -19.09
CA THR A 315 -42.95 -42.48 -18.01
C THR A 315 -42.33 -41.94 -16.72
N VAL A 316 -43.15 -41.98 -15.67
CA VAL A 316 -42.86 -41.78 -14.25
C VAL A 316 -42.06 -42.96 -13.69
N THR A 317 -41.04 -42.74 -12.86
CA THR A 317 -40.80 -43.60 -11.68
C THR A 317 -40.12 -42.83 -10.56
N VAL A 318 -40.87 -42.66 -9.48
CA VAL A 318 -40.42 -42.39 -8.10
C VAL A 318 -39.99 -43.73 -7.48
N THR A 319 -38.99 -43.77 -6.58
CA THR A 319 -39.07 -44.40 -5.23
C THR A 319 -37.73 -44.44 -4.48
N ALA A 320 -37.75 -43.75 -3.33
CA ALA A 320 -37.27 -44.09 -1.97
C ALA A 320 -35.84 -44.59 -1.64
N THR A 321 -35.20 -43.77 -0.79
CA THR A 321 -34.63 -44.05 0.55
C THR A 321 -34.21 -45.47 0.95
N SER A 322 -33.00 -45.54 1.53
CA SER A 322 -32.69 -46.44 2.65
C SER A 322 -31.83 -45.72 3.71
N THR A 323 -32.37 -45.60 4.91
CA THR A 323 -31.69 -45.32 6.18
C THR A 323 -31.05 -46.59 6.75
N LEU A 324 -30.03 -46.44 7.61
CA LEU A 324 -29.61 -47.27 8.77
C LEU A 324 -28.22 -46.73 9.21
N SER A 325 -28.04 -45.98 10.31
CA SER A 325 -28.03 -46.37 11.74
C SER A 325 -27.04 -47.48 12.10
N SER A 326 -25.93 -47.13 12.77
CA SER A 326 -25.56 -47.65 14.10
C SER A 326 -24.15 -47.20 14.55
N ALA A 327 -24.10 -46.56 15.72
CA ALA A 327 -23.02 -46.60 16.72
C ALA A 327 -23.67 -47.23 17.98
N PRO A 328 -22.95 -47.81 18.98
CA PRO A 328 -21.80 -47.20 19.67
C PRO A 328 -20.71 -48.20 20.15
N THR A 329 -19.63 -47.71 20.77
CA THR A 329 -19.15 -48.10 22.13
C THR A 329 -17.82 -47.40 22.47
N ALA A 330 -17.72 -46.93 23.71
CA ALA A 330 -16.63 -46.20 24.34
C ALA A 330 -15.41 -47.06 24.71
N THR A 331 -14.21 -46.47 24.84
CA THR A 331 -13.19 -46.89 25.83
C THR A 331 -12.27 -45.74 26.25
N GLN A 332 -12.26 -45.54 27.57
CA GLN A 332 -11.37 -44.93 28.56
C GLN A 332 -10.08 -44.15 28.22
N THR A 333 -9.97 -43.05 28.96
CA THR A 333 -8.84 -42.14 29.24
C THR A 333 -7.75 -42.79 30.11
N ILE A 334 -6.47 -42.58 29.77
CA ILE A 334 -5.34 -42.70 30.72
C ILE A 334 -4.46 -41.44 30.61
N LYS A 335 -4.32 -40.72 31.74
CA LYS A 335 -3.36 -39.64 31.96
C LYS A 335 -1.99 -40.24 32.30
N ILE A 336 -0.92 -39.74 31.67
CA ILE A 336 0.46 -39.93 32.12
C ILE A 336 1.12 -38.55 32.23
N ALA A 337 1.65 -38.26 33.42
CA ALA A 337 2.33 -37.01 33.78
C ALA A 337 3.83 -37.05 33.39
N PRO A 338 4.50 -35.90 33.17
CA PRO A 338 5.86 -35.86 32.65
C PRO A 338 6.93 -36.11 33.73
N THR A 339 7.98 -36.82 33.34
CA THR A 339 9.16 -37.10 34.16
C THR A 339 10.21 -35.99 33.98
N ALA A 340 10.72 -35.49 35.11
CA ALA A 340 11.77 -34.49 35.21
C ALA A 340 13.14 -35.06 34.79
N PHE A 341 13.93 -34.25 34.08
CA PHE A 341 15.37 -34.42 33.98
C PHE A 341 16.06 -33.23 34.64
N THR A 342 16.75 -33.51 35.74
CA THR A 342 17.63 -32.61 36.47
C THR A 342 19.01 -32.66 35.83
N THR A 343 19.61 -31.51 35.53
CA THR A 343 21.08 -31.39 35.44
C THR A 343 21.49 -30.10 36.13
N LEU A 344 22.52 -30.21 36.96
CA LEU A 344 22.93 -29.28 37.99
C LEU A 344 24.37 -28.84 37.70
N VAL A 345 24.73 -27.65 38.23
CA VAL A 345 26.09 -27.07 38.37
C VAL A 345 26.61 -26.33 37.11
N ALA A 346 27.14 -25.09 37.13
CA ALA A 346 27.77 -24.31 38.19
C ALA A 346 27.55 -22.78 37.99
N ALA A 347 27.49 -22.06 39.11
CA ALA A 347 27.54 -20.60 39.17
C ALA A 347 28.98 -20.09 39.24
N THR A 348 29.30 -19.02 38.53
CA THR A 348 30.37 -18.07 38.87
C THR A 348 29.99 -16.66 38.44
N THR A 349 29.65 -15.80 39.42
CA THR A 349 29.65 -14.34 39.28
C THR A 349 31.09 -13.83 39.34
N PRO A 350 31.39 -12.66 38.73
CA PRO A 350 31.54 -11.49 39.60
C PRO A 350 30.90 -10.21 39.06
N ALA A 351 30.51 -9.38 40.02
CA ALA A 351 29.88 -8.08 39.84
C ALA A 351 30.85 -7.00 39.32
N LYS A 352 30.35 -6.12 38.44
CA LYS A 352 30.58 -4.66 38.57
C LYS A 352 29.53 -3.85 37.80
N ALA A 353 28.95 -2.91 38.51
CA ALA A 353 27.81 -2.08 38.15
C ALA A 353 28.02 -1.11 36.99
N ARG A 354 26.97 -0.86 36.19
CA ARG A 354 26.62 0.49 35.71
C ARG A 354 25.17 0.60 35.22
N ARG A 355 24.35 1.24 36.07
CA ARG A 355 23.13 2.04 35.80
C ARG A 355 22.18 1.56 34.70
N GLU A 356 21.10 0.92 35.14
CA GLU A 356 19.81 0.90 34.44
C GLU A 356 19.24 2.32 34.35
N SER A 357 18.91 2.77 33.14
CA SER A 357 18.00 3.89 32.93
C SER A 357 16.59 3.36 32.76
N ALA A 358 15.86 3.25 33.86
CA ALA A 358 14.41 3.18 33.84
C ALA A 358 13.89 4.57 33.45
N ASP A 359 13.65 4.80 32.15
CA ASP A 359 12.77 5.84 31.58
C ASP A 359 12.87 5.88 30.03
N ALA A 360 12.91 4.72 29.37
CA ALA A 360 12.81 4.67 27.92
C ALA A 360 11.32 4.70 27.52
N GLU A 361 10.82 5.87 27.14
CA GLU A 361 9.47 6.02 26.59
C GLU A 361 9.28 5.13 25.33
N PRO A 362 8.15 4.40 25.19
CA PRO A 362 7.89 3.52 24.05
C PRO A 362 8.05 4.24 22.71
N VAL A 363 8.68 3.58 21.72
CA VAL A 363 8.98 4.15 20.40
C VAL A 363 7.73 4.70 19.69
N ALA A 364 6.57 4.06 19.88
CA ALA A 364 5.28 4.55 19.39
C ALA A 364 4.93 5.97 19.90
N LYS A 365 5.24 6.29 21.17
CA LYS A 365 5.08 7.65 21.71
C LYS A 365 6.11 8.62 21.15
N ARG A 366 7.32 8.16 20.79
CA ARG A 366 8.33 9.00 20.12
C ARG A 366 7.91 9.40 18.72
N MET A 367 7.27 8.49 17.97
CA MET A 367 6.69 8.78 16.66
C MET A 367 5.51 9.74 16.74
N VAL A 368 4.59 9.56 17.70
CA VAL A 368 3.51 10.53 17.95
C VAL A 368 4.09 11.91 18.30
N LYS A 369 5.11 11.97 19.16
CA LYS A 369 5.83 13.23 19.48
C LYS A 369 6.61 13.80 18.29
N TYR A 370 7.10 12.96 17.38
CA TYR A 370 7.79 13.39 16.16
C TYR A 370 6.80 14.08 15.20
N HIS A 371 5.67 13.45 14.91
CA HIS A 371 4.62 14.05 14.07
C HIS A 371 3.99 15.29 14.73
N ALA A 372 3.78 15.28 16.05
CA ALA A 372 3.27 16.45 16.78
C ALA A 372 4.22 17.65 16.74
N ARG A 373 5.54 17.43 16.80
CA ARG A 373 6.54 18.51 16.69
C ARG A 373 6.59 19.13 15.30
N ARG A 374 6.46 18.32 14.25
CA ARG A 374 6.45 18.82 12.86
C ARG A 374 5.14 19.48 12.45
N ARG A 375 4.02 19.18 13.11
CA ARG A 375 2.75 19.92 12.95
C ARG A 375 2.92 21.41 13.25
N ALA A 376 3.61 21.75 14.34
CA ALA A 376 3.85 23.14 14.74
C ALA A 376 4.77 23.88 13.75
N GLU A 377 5.76 23.20 13.17
CA GLU A 377 6.66 23.77 12.16
C GLU A 377 5.93 24.06 10.83
N HIS A 378 4.99 23.19 10.44
CA HIS A 378 4.15 23.36 9.26
C HIS A 378 3.12 24.50 9.42
N GLU A 379 2.49 24.62 10.60
CA GLU A 379 1.60 25.74 10.92
C GLU A 379 2.35 27.08 10.98
N GLN A 380 3.61 27.09 11.42
CA GLN A 380 4.47 28.28 11.37
C GLN A 380 4.92 28.64 9.94
N TYR A 381 5.04 27.67 9.04
CA TYR A 381 5.32 27.92 7.62
C TYR A 381 4.13 28.62 6.94
N HIS A 382 2.89 28.18 7.22
CA HIS A 382 1.67 28.86 6.74
C HIS A 382 1.53 30.30 7.25
N LYS A 383 1.91 30.58 8.51
CA LYS A 383 1.90 31.96 9.04
C LYS A 383 2.93 32.90 8.43
N ARG A 384 3.99 32.37 7.79
CA ARG A 384 5.07 33.19 7.20
C ARG A 384 4.80 33.58 5.74
N GLN A 385 3.87 32.95 5.05
CA GLN A 385 3.52 33.29 3.66
C GLN A 385 2.38 34.32 3.53
N ASP A 386 1.75 34.73 4.63
CA ASP A 386 0.59 35.63 4.59
C ASP A 386 0.94 37.13 4.72
N TYR A 387 2.17 37.53 4.36
CA TYR A 387 2.56 38.94 4.29
C TYR A 387 3.19 39.28 2.93
N GLY A 388 2.44 40.02 2.12
CA GLY A 388 3.02 40.76 1.00
C GLY A 388 2.02 41.31 -0.01
N TYR A 389 1.35 42.42 0.31
CA TYR A 389 1.26 43.60 -0.58
C TYR A 389 0.75 44.80 0.24
N GLY A 390 1.51 45.90 0.27
CA GLY A 390 1.29 47.03 1.18
C GLY A 390 0.81 48.32 0.52
N SER A 391 0.35 49.26 1.35
CA SER A 391 0.54 50.71 1.20
C SER A 391 -0.09 51.49 2.37
N GLY A 392 0.69 52.38 3.00
CA GLY A 392 0.29 53.76 3.35
C GLY A 392 -0.72 54.04 4.48
N ASP A 393 -0.17 54.49 5.61
CA ASP A 393 -0.54 55.69 6.40
C ASP A 393 -1.67 55.71 7.47
N SER A 394 -1.24 56.24 8.64
CA SER A 394 -1.98 56.88 9.76
C SER A 394 -3.01 56.12 10.65
N SER A 395 -2.63 55.98 11.92
CA SER A 395 -3.38 55.78 13.20
C SER A 395 -4.72 56.55 13.40
N PRO A 396 -5.47 56.37 14.52
CA PRO A 396 -5.74 55.18 15.38
C PRO A 396 -7.22 55.09 15.88
N ALA A 397 -7.51 54.05 16.69
CA ALA A 397 -8.51 53.97 17.80
C ALA A 397 -9.56 52.84 17.73
N ALA A 398 -9.74 52.19 18.88
CA ALA A 398 -10.69 51.12 19.25
C ALA A 398 -12.17 51.61 19.27
N PRO A 399 -13.23 50.82 19.63
CA PRO A 399 -13.26 49.51 20.28
C PRO A 399 -14.38 48.52 19.82
N ALA A 400 -14.46 47.41 20.57
CA ALA A 400 -15.39 46.28 20.57
C ALA A 400 -16.86 46.49 20.15
N SER A 401 -17.46 45.45 19.55
CA SER A 401 -18.85 45.09 19.82
C SER A 401 -19.12 43.59 19.63
N SER A 402 -20.00 43.10 20.51
CA SER A 402 -20.56 41.76 20.67
C SER A 402 -21.79 41.52 19.77
N SER A 403 -22.05 40.25 19.41
CA SER A 403 -23.36 39.56 19.35
C SER A 403 -23.28 38.39 18.34
N ALA A 404 -23.41 37.14 18.78
CA ALA A 404 -24.65 36.37 19.02
C ALA A 404 -25.30 35.81 17.73
N SER A 405 -25.18 34.48 17.62
CA SER A 405 -26.12 33.48 17.06
C SER A 405 -27.02 33.83 15.86
N SER A 406 -27.01 32.99 14.83
CA SER A 406 -28.07 31.97 14.64
C SER A 406 -27.88 31.16 13.34
N SER A 407 -28.33 29.92 13.46
CA SER A 407 -28.51 28.89 12.44
C SER A 407 -29.44 29.29 11.29
N THR A 408 -29.18 28.78 10.09
CA THR A 408 -30.18 28.00 9.31
C THR A 408 -29.55 27.34 8.09
N ALA A 409 -30.02 26.12 7.84
CA ALA A 409 -29.69 25.26 6.71
C ALA A 409 -30.39 25.72 5.42
N ALA A 410 -29.77 25.45 4.26
CA ALA A 410 -30.41 24.90 3.06
C ALA A 410 -29.42 24.84 1.88
N GLY A 411 -29.58 23.80 1.06
CA GLY A 411 -29.52 23.96 -0.39
C GLY A 411 -28.23 23.57 -1.08
N ALA A 412 -28.17 22.32 -1.53
CA ALA A 412 -27.32 21.91 -2.63
C ALA A 412 -27.54 22.82 -3.85
N SER A 413 -26.46 23.29 -4.46
CA SER A 413 -26.49 23.92 -5.78
C SER A 413 -25.18 23.63 -6.49
N THR A 414 -25.26 22.68 -7.42
CA THR A 414 -24.23 22.36 -8.40
C THR A 414 -24.20 23.49 -9.43
N ILE A 415 -23.10 24.25 -9.49
CA ILE A 415 -22.87 25.23 -10.55
C ILE A 415 -21.82 24.65 -11.50
N THR A 416 -22.26 24.30 -12.71
CA THR A 416 -21.40 23.95 -13.85
C THR A 416 -20.96 25.23 -14.54
N LEU A 417 -19.69 25.58 -14.47
CA LEU A 417 -19.07 26.62 -15.31
C LEU A 417 -18.41 25.96 -16.51
N VAL A 418 -18.99 26.18 -17.69
CA VAL A 418 -18.38 25.88 -18.99
C VAL A 418 -17.60 27.11 -19.41
N SER A 419 -16.27 27.04 -19.39
CA SER A 419 -15.40 28.10 -19.91
C SER A 419 -14.96 27.75 -21.33
N GLY A 420 -15.28 28.67 -22.25
CA GLY A 420 -15.13 28.53 -23.70
C GLY A 420 -13.69 28.56 -24.20
N SER A 421 -13.54 28.00 -25.40
CA SER A 421 -12.30 27.92 -26.17
C SER A 421 -11.82 29.29 -26.65
N THR A 422 -10.54 29.58 -26.48
CA THR A 422 -9.82 30.52 -27.32
C THR A 422 -8.49 29.89 -27.77
N THR A 423 -8.44 29.56 -29.06
CA THR A 423 -7.21 29.22 -29.79
C THR A 423 -6.28 30.42 -29.88
N PRO A 424 -4.96 30.20 -29.90
CA PRO A 424 -4.10 30.98 -30.78
C PRO A 424 -3.28 30.13 -31.74
N VAL A 425 -2.97 30.78 -32.85
CA VAL A 425 -2.45 30.28 -34.13
C VAL A 425 -0.92 30.28 -34.14
N SER A 426 -0.36 29.26 -34.81
CA SER A 426 0.95 29.10 -35.48
C SER A 426 2.21 29.83 -34.98
N SER A 427 3.32 29.08 -34.89
CA SER A 427 4.35 29.07 -35.96
C SER A 427 5.50 28.10 -35.62
N SER A 428 5.73 27.11 -36.48
CA SER A 428 7.00 26.36 -36.56
C SER A 428 7.89 26.99 -37.64
N PRO A 429 9.22 26.82 -37.54
CA PRO A 429 10.05 26.62 -38.71
C PRO A 429 10.57 25.18 -38.77
N SER A 430 10.26 24.55 -39.89
CA SER A 430 10.77 23.27 -40.36
C SER A 430 12.23 23.37 -40.81
N GLY A 431 13.06 22.41 -40.37
CA GLY A 431 14.35 22.10 -40.98
C GLY A 431 14.41 20.62 -41.36
N THR A 432 14.19 20.33 -42.63
CA THR A 432 14.33 19.00 -43.24
C THR A 432 15.78 18.71 -43.61
N ALA A 433 16.30 17.54 -43.24
CA ALA A 433 17.45 16.93 -43.89
C ALA A 433 17.14 15.45 -44.17
N THR A 434 17.11 15.12 -45.47
CA THR A 434 16.92 13.79 -46.04
C THR A 434 18.29 13.11 -46.18
N ALA A 435 18.39 11.83 -45.81
CA ALA A 435 19.46 10.96 -46.28
C ALA A 435 18.92 9.56 -46.58
N THR A 436 19.02 9.21 -47.86
CA THR A 436 18.77 7.91 -48.50
C THR A 436 19.90 6.93 -48.22
N GLY A 437 19.58 5.66 -47.97
CA GLY A 437 20.56 4.57 -47.88
C GLY A 437 19.91 3.20 -48.03
N THR A 438 20.22 2.55 -49.15
CA THR A 438 19.69 1.31 -49.72
C THR A 438 20.02 0.04 -48.93
N ALA A 439 19.12 -0.94 -48.99
CA ALA A 439 19.24 -2.27 -48.39
C ALA A 439 19.88 -3.32 -49.33
N THR A 440 20.67 -4.24 -48.77
CA THR A 440 20.89 -5.62 -49.25
C THR A 440 21.21 -6.50 -48.04
N GLY A 441 20.47 -7.60 -47.88
CA GLY A 441 20.37 -8.34 -46.62
C GLY A 441 21.24 -9.59 -46.48
N THR A 442 21.04 -10.30 -45.36
CA THR A 442 21.04 -11.77 -45.25
C THR A 442 20.50 -12.15 -43.86
N ALA A 443 19.63 -13.15 -43.82
CA ALA A 443 18.89 -13.61 -42.66
C ALA A 443 19.41 -14.98 -42.18
N THR A 444 19.57 -15.11 -40.86
CA THR A 444 19.58 -16.33 -40.02
C THR A 444 19.51 -15.82 -38.58
N GLY A 445 18.62 -16.14 -37.65
CA GLY A 445 17.57 -17.14 -37.54
C GLY A 445 17.56 -17.58 -36.06
N THR A 446 16.72 -16.97 -35.21
CA THR A 446 16.50 -17.48 -33.82
C THR A 446 15.20 -16.94 -33.20
N THR A 447 14.29 -17.88 -32.95
CA THR A 447 13.28 -17.97 -31.86
C THR A 447 12.56 -16.70 -31.37
N THR A 448 11.30 -16.62 -31.78
CA THR A 448 10.27 -15.68 -31.34
C THR A 448 9.96 -15.78 -29.84
N ALA A 449 10.34 -14.77 -29.07
CA ALA A 449 9.62 -14.40 -27.86
C ALA A 449 8.40 -13.57 -28.29
N THR A 450 7.21 -13.94 -27.85
CA THR A 450 5.99 -13.14 -28.06
C THR A 450 6.11 -11.86 -27.23
N SER A 451 6.68 -10.82 -27.84
CA SER A 451 6.51 -9.45 -27.36
C SER A 451 5.04 -9.09 -27.52
N GLU A 452 4.37 -8.78 -26.41
CA GLU A 452 3.07 -8.12 -26.48
C GLU A 452 3.21 -6.87 -27.36
N GLY A 453 2.35 -6.78 -28.38
CA GLY A 453 2.33 -5.64 -29.29
C GLY A 453 2.00 -4.34 -28.56
N PRO A 454 2.21 -3.18 -29.20
CA PRO A 454 1.89 -1.90 -28.58
C PRO A 454 0.41 -1.87 -28.21
N ILE A 455 0.16 -1.73 -26.90
CA ILE A 455 -1.15 -1.46 -26.32
C ILE A 455 -1.75 -0.28 -27.09
N VAL A 456 -2.85 -0.53 -27.80
CA VAL A 456 -3.60 0.54 -28.48
C VAL A 456 -4.01 1.55 -27.42
N ALA A 457 -3.53 2.78 -27.55
CA ALA A 457 -3.86 3.86 -26.63
C ALA A 457 -5.38 4.02 -26.58
N THR A 458 -6.02 3.50 -25.53
CA THR A 458 -7.37 3.86 -25.16
C THR A 458 -7.38 5.36 -24.89
N ALA A 459 -8.44 6.05 -25.31
CA ALA A 459 -8.55 7.49 -25.11
C ALA A 459 -8.31 7.81 -23.63
N THR A 460 -7.35 8.70 -23.34
CA THR A 460 -7.07 9.11 -21.96
C THR A 460 -8.34 9.73 -21.37
N PRO A 461 -8.86 9.20 -20.25
CA PRO A 461 -10.06 9.75 -19.64
C PRO A 461 -9.84 11.21 -19.26
N THR A 462 -10.83 12.06 -19.55
CA THR A 462 -10.80 13.48 -19.16
C THR A 462 -11.52 13.74 -17.84
N ALA A 463 -12.26 12.75 -17.34
CA ALA A 463 -12.87 12.72 -16.01
C ALA A 463 -13.00 11.26 -15.57
N ALA A 464 -13.08 11.02 -14.26
CA ALA A 464 -13.35 9.71 -13.72
C ALA A 464 -14.10 9.82 -12.40
N THR A 465 -14.66 8.72 -11.93
CA THR A 465 -15.19 8.61 -10.57
C THR A 465 -14.36 7.62 -9.78
N LEU A 466 -14.07 7.98 -8.53
CA LEU A 466 -13.70 7.05 -7.47
C LEU A 466 -14.95 6.89 -6.60
N ARG A 467 -15.75 5.87 -6.88
CA ARG A 467 -16.99 5.61 -6.14
C ARG A 467 -16.65 4.81 -4.90
N LEU A 468 -16.89 5.40 -3.72
CA LEU A 468 -16.85 4.66 -2.46
C LEU A 468 -17.94 3.58 -2.49
N THR A 469 -17.55 2.32 -2.45
CA THR A 469 -18.50 1.19 -2.38
C THR A 469 -18.85 0.87 -0.94
N ASN A 470 -17.85 0.92 -0.06
CA ASN A 470 -18.02 0.64 1.35
C ASN A 470 -16.86 1.21 2.17
N GLN A 471 -17.07 1.36 3.47
CA GLN A 471 -16.05 1.77 4.42
C GLN A 471 -16.19 0.95 5.70
N VAL A 472 -15.20 0.09 5.95
CA VAL A 472 -15.25 -0.91 7.01
C VAL A 472 -14.36 -0.49 8.17
N PHE A 473 -14.95 -0.39 9.35
CA PHE A 473 -14.22 -0.18 10.59
C PHE A 473 -13.59 -1.49 11.06
N THR A 474 -12.27 -1.47 11.25
CA THR A 474 -11.46 -2.68 11.44
C THR A 474 -11.37 -3.15 12.89
N GLY A 475 -11.73 -2.27 13.84
CA GLY A 475 -11.44 -2.42 15.27
C GLY A 475 -9.95 -2.41 15.61
N LEU A 476 -9.08 -2.04 14.66
CA LEU A 476 -7.66 -1.79 14.88
C LEU A 476 -7.44 -0.31 15.21
N ARG A 477 -6.41 0.01 15.98
CA ARG A 477 -5.95 1.39 16.19
C ARG A 477 -4.56 1.59 15.62
N GLN A 478 -4.42 2.66 14.86
CA GLN A 478 -3.26 2.92 14.01
C GLN A 478 -3.03 1.81 13.01
N ILE A 479 -4.02 1.48 12.18
CA ILE A 479 -3.82 0.55 11.06
C ILE A 479 -2.67 1.05 10.18
N ARG A 480 -1.62 0.26 10.01
CA ARG A 480 -0.42 0.71 9.26
C ARG A 480 -0.32 0.15 7.86
N SER A 481 -0.72 -1.12 7.73
CA SER A 481 -0.72 -1.83 6.47
C SER A 481 -1.73 -2.97 6.53
N PHE A 482 -2.09 -3.47 5.36
CA PHE A 482 -2.85 -4.68 5.15
C PHE A 482 -2.38 -5.34 3.85
N ALA A 483 -2.65 -6.63 3.71
CA ALA A 483 -2.36 -7.38 2.49
C ALA A 483 -3.56 -8.25 2.12
N ILE A 484 -3.83 -8.38 0.83
CA ILE A 484 -4.76 -9.37 0.28
C ILE A 484 -3.96 -10.65 -0.02
N GLY A 485 -4.50 -11.81 0.31
CA GLY A 485 -3.85 -13.08 0.00
C GLY A 485 -3.74 -13.32 -1.51
N LYS A 486 -2.93 -14.31 -1.88
CA LYS A 486 -2.73 -14.67 -3.29
C LYS A 486 -3.92 -15.48 -3.79
N THR A 487 -4.26 -15.35 -5.08
CA THR A 487 -5.30 -16.18 -5.71
C THR A 487 -4.94 -17.66 -5.69
N GLU A 488 -3.66 -18.00 -5.73
CA GLU A 488 -3.20 -19.37 -5.52
C GLU A 488 -3.67 -19.89 -4.14
N GLY A 489 -4.35 -21.04 -4.14
CA GLY A 489 -4.93 -21.60 -2.91
C GLY A 489 -6.14 -20.85 -2.36
N GLY A 490 -6.69 -19.86 -3.09
CA GLY A 490 -7.88 -19.10 -2.69
C GLY A 490 -7.62 -18.06 -1.58
N GLY A 491 -6.37 -17.67 -1.37
CA GLY A 491 -6.01 -16.67 -0.37
C GLY A 491 -6.55 -15.26 -0.68
N ASP A 492 -6.86 -14.96 -1.94
CA ASP A 492 -7.45 -13.70 -2.38
C ASP A 492 -8.86 -13.46 -1.85
N GLU A 493 -9.49 -14.47 -1.24
CA GLU A 493 -10.70 -14.33 -0.42
C GLU A 493 -10.45 -13.56 0.88
N PHE A 494 -9.20 -13.45 1.33
CA PHE A 494 -8.86 -12.91 2.64
C PHE A 494 -7.94 -11.69 2.57
N LEU A 495 -8.16 -10.77 3.51
CA LEU A 495 -7.33 -9.61 3.78
C LEU A 495 -6.85 -9.68 5.22
N ILE A 496 -5.55 -9.53 5.46
CA ILE A 496 -4.97 -9.41 6.80
C ILE A 496 -4.53 -7.98 7.06
N ALA A 497 -4.82 -7.46 8.24
CA ALA A 497 -4.47 -6.10 8.66
C ALA A 497 -3.89 -6.07 10.07
N GLY A 498 -3.03 -5.09 10.32
CA GLY A 498 -2.29 -4.96 11.58
C GLY A 498 -2.45 -3.60 12.23
N ALA A 499 -2.63 -3.62 13.55
CA ALA A 499 -2.58 -2.44 14.38
C ALA A 499 -1.16 -2.08 14.79
N ASN A 500 -0.86 -0.78 14.75
CA ASN A 500 0.35 -0.25 15.37
C ASN A 500 0.20 0.12 16.85
N LEU A 501 -1.02 0.22 17.38
CA LEU A 501 -1.20 0.49 18.81
C LEU A 501 -2.03 -0.56 19.53
N ASP A 502 -3.19 -0.92 18.97
CA ASP A 502 -4.19 -1.72 19.69
C ASP A 502 -5.10 -2.48 18.71
N GLY A 503 -5.57 -3.67 19.10
CA GLY A 503 -6.39 -4.57 18.27
C GLY A 503 -5.60 -5.65 17.51
N GLY A 504 -4.28 -5.71 17.66
CA GLY A 504 -3.45 -6.82 17.18
C GLY A 504 -3.46 -7.02 15.66
N VAL A 505 -3.74 -8.25 15.23
CA VAL A 505 -3.84 -8.67 13.83
C VAL A 505 -5.22 -9.23 13.54
N ALA A 506 -5.87 -8.74 12.50
CA ALA A 506 -7.20 -9.18 12.09
C ALA A 506 -7.18 -9.73 10.66
N VAL A 507 -7.92 -10.80 10.44
CA VAL A 507 -8.20 -11.36 9.10
C VAL A 507 -9.67 -11.11 8.78
N PHE A 508 -9.90 -10.54 7.61
CA PHE A 508 -11.21 -10.26 7.05
C PHE A 508 -11.44 -11.11 5.81
N LYS A 509 -12.67 -11.57 5.64
CA LYS A 509 -13.15 -12.17 4.40
C LYS A 509 -13.67 -11.08 3.49
N ARG A 510 -13.23 -11.07 2.23
CA ARG A 510 -13.76 -10.23 1.17
C ARG A 510 -15.11 -10.80 0.73
N THR A 511 -16.19 -10.06 0.97
CA THR A 511 -17.56 -10.43 0.60
C THR A 511 -18.11 -9.47 -0.46
N GLU A 512 -19.27 -9.79 -1.03
CA GLU A 512 -19.95 -8.94 -2.05
C GLU A 512 -19.05 -8.63 -3.26
N GLY A 513 -18.36 -9.65 -3.78
CA GLY A 513 -17.40 -9.47 -4.88
C GLY A 513 -16.20 -8.59 -4.49
N GLY A 514 -15.87 -8.52 -3.20
CA GLY A 514 -14.76 -7.75 -2.66
C GLY A 514 -15.14 -6.35 -2.16
N ARG A 515 -16.39 -5.93 -2.36
CA ARG A 515 -16.88 -4.59 -1.98
C ARG A 515 -17.13 -4.45 -0.48
N ASN A 516 -17.03 -5.54 0.28
CA ASN A 516 -17.20 -5.55 1.72
C ASN A 516 -16.13 -6.44 2.39
N LEU A 517 -15.89 -6.20 3.68
CA LEU A 517 -14.98 -6.96 4.52
C LEU A 517 -15.70 -7.40 5.79
N GLU A 518 -15.72 -8.70 6.05
CA GLU A 518 -16.27 -9.29 7.28
C GLU A 518 -15.14 -9.83 8.14
N LEU A 519 -15.10 -9.46 9.42
CA LEU A 519 -14.10 -9.98 10.35
C LEU A 519 -14.28 -11.49 10.51
N VAL A 520 -13.23 -12.25 10.20
CA VAL A 520 -13.20 -13.71 10.42
C VAL A 520 -12.63 -13.99 11.81
N VAL A 521 -11.45 -13.45 12.08
CA VAL A 521 -10.71 -13.74 13.30
C VAL A 521 -9.75 -12.60 13.64
N ARG A 522 -9.44 -12.48 14.93
CA ARG A 522 -8.43 -11.58 15.46
C ARG A 522 -7.50 -12.32 16.41
N ASN A 523 -6.20 -12.02 16.31
CA ASN A 523 -5.19 -12.40 17.29
C ASN A 523 -4.61 -11.14 17.93
N GLU A 524 -4.75 -10.99 19.25
CA GLU A 524 -4.31 -9.81 20.00
C GLU A 524 -3.01 -10.06 20.80
N GLU A 525 -2.37 -11.22 20.64
CA GLU A 525 -1.15 -11.59 21.38
C GLU A 525 0.00 -10.62 21.10
N LEU A 526 0.10 -10.14 19.87
CA LEU A 526 1.09 -9.15 19.45
C LEU A 526 0.42 -7.89 18.92
N GLN A 527 0.99 -6.76 19.33
CA GLN A 527 0.69 -5.44 18.76
C GLN A 527 1.82 -5.01 17.81
N ASN A 528 1.71 -3.82 17.23
CA ASN A 528 2.74 -3.22 16.38
C ASN A 528 3.07 -4.06 15.13
N ARG A 529 2.06 -4.60 14.43
CA ARG A 529 2.26 -5.27 13.13
C ARG A 529 1.97 -4.29 12.00
N THR A 530 2.91 -4.17 11.06
CA THR A 530 2.92 -3.04 10.10
C THR A 530 3.13 -3.42 8.65
N SER A 531 3.34 -4.70 8.34
CA SER A 531 3.48 -5.24 6.98
C SER A 531 3.23 -6.75 7.00
N PHE A 532 2.77 -7.31 5.88
CA PHE A 532 2.34 -8.70 5.79
C PHE A 532 2.75 -9.35 4.47
N VAL A 533 3.16 -10.61 4.51
CA VAL A 533 3.45 -11.44 3.32
C VAL A 533 2.76 -12.78 3.49
N PHE A 534 1.87 -13.12 2.56
CA PHE A 534 1.36 -14.48 2.38
C PHE A 534 2.43 -15.33 1.69
N LEU A 535 2.78 -16.47 2.28
CA LEU A 535 3.74 -17.42 1.69
C LEU A 535 3.10 -18.19 0.54
#